data_AF-A0A1N7KHJ4-F1
#
_entry.id   AF-A0A1N7KHJ4-F1
#
_cell.length_a   1.000
_cell.length_b   1.000
_cell.length_c   1.000
_cell.angle_alpha   90.00
_cell.angle_beta   90.00
_cell.angle_gamma   90.00
#
_symmetry.space_group_name_H-M   'P 1'
#
loop_
_entity.id
_entity.type
_entity.pdbx_description
1 polymer ?
#
loop_
_entity_poly.entity_id
_entity_poly.type
_entity_poly.pdbx_seq_one_letter_code
_entity_poly.pdbx_strand_id
1 'polypeptide(L)'
;MIEKIRSELLPLAEEFQTAGADGLRRVVEDPSYDGAQWKIRRLQRDPFLHGLRHTLPENLGTFALDADLYQQNRLVYRSQIHEAELIFRRRGSLDAYKSKREDTASALFPTPERVFPPRPDTQFRQIACIWDLPALDEDHKAIGPFPFRIQVAKQNTLLDQGQWEGGFALLPEPGIMPTSAEFDMDSPDWDVDGEEEAEGQ
;
A
#
# COMPACT_ATOMS: atom_id res chain seq x y z
N MET A 1 0.04 17.87 10.19
CA MET A 1 -0.79 16.66 9.98
C MET A 1 0.06 15.40 10.15
N ILE A 2 1.12 15.25 9.34
CA ILE A 2 2.01 14.08 9.36
C ILE A 2 2.50 13.71 10.76
N GLU A 3 3.02 14.65 11.55
CA GLU A 3 3.53 14.34 12.90
C GLU A 3 2.45 13.87 13.89
N LYS A 4 1.20 14.32 13.74
CA LYS A 4 0.07 13.83 14.56
C LYS A 4 -0.26 12.37 14.19
N ILE A 5 -0.34 12.08 12.90
CA ILE A 5 -0.57 10.72 12.40
C ILE A 5 0.61 9.82 12.80
N ARG A 6 1.84 10.31 12.71
CA ARG A 6 3.05 9.59 13.15
C ARG A 6 2.97 9.23 14.62
N SER A 7 2.60 10.16 15.50
CA SER A 7 2.47 9.88 16.94
C SER A 7 1.41 8.84 17.28
N GLU A 8 0.39 8.66 16.43
CA GLU A 8 -0.66 7.66 16.64
C GLU A 8 -0.31 6.29 16.07
N LEU A 9 0.32 6.25 14.89
CA LEU A 9 0.56 4.99 14.18
C LEU A 9 1.93 4.37 14.49
N LEU A 10 2.95 5.18 14.79
CA LEU A 10 4.29 4.66 15.09
C LEU A 10 4.33 3.74 16.32
N PRO A 11 3.61 4.02 17.42
CA PRO A 11 3.54 3.09 18.56
C PRO A 11 2.92 1.73 18.20
N LEU A 12 2.20 1.64 17.08
CA LEU A 12 1.54 0.41 16.63
C LEU A 12 2.41 -0.41 15.67
N ALA A 13 3.68 -0.04 15.47
CA ALA A 13 4.53 -0.67 14.45
C ALA A 13 4.68 -2.19 14.65
N GLU A 14 4.72 -2.69 15.89
CA GLU A 14 4.78 -4.12 16.19
C GLU A 14 3.48 -4.85 15.81
N GLU A 15 2.33 -4.23 16.05
CA GLU A 15 1.03 -4.76 15.64
C GLU A 15 0.92 -4.83 14.11
N PHE A 16 1.47 -3.85 13.40
CA PHE A 16 1.58 -3.90 11.95
C PHE A 16 2.47 -5.04 11.47
N GLN A 17 3.61 -5.29 12.13
CA GLN A 17 4.45 -6.45 11.79
C GLN A 17 3.74 -7.78 12.04
N THR A 18 3.02 -7.89 13.16
CA THR A 18 2.24 -9.08 13.51
C THR A 18 1.13 -9.33 12.49
N ALA A 19 0.45 -8.27 12.06
CA ALA A 19 -0.58 -8.34 11.03
C ALA A 19 0.00 -8.70 9.67
N GLY A 20 1.17 -8.15 9.30
CA GLY A 20 1.90 -8.53 8.10
C GLY A 20 2.26 -10.02 8.09
N ALA A 21 2.71 -10.55 9.22
CA ALA A 21 3.02 -11.96 9.38
C ALA A 21 1.78 -12.86 9.20
N ASP A 22 0.62 -12.48 9.76
CA ASP A 22 -0.63 -13.23 9.52
C ASP A 22 -1.07 -13.13 8.05
N GLY A 23 -0.90 -11.96 7.43
CA GLY A 23 -1.13 -11.75 6.00
C GLY A 23 -0.30 -12.70 5.15
N LEU A 24 1.01 -12.76 5.37
CA LEU A 24 1.92 -13.68 4.66
C LEU A 24 1.56 -15.14 4.91
N ARG A 25 1.30 -15.52 6.16
CA ARG A 25 0.90 -16.89 6.53
C ARG A 25 -0.32 -17.33 5.71
N ARG A 26 -1.31 -16.46 5.54
CA ARG A 26 -2.50 -16.73 4.72
C ARG A 26 -2.20 -16.85 3.24
N VAL A 27 -1.26 -16.05 2.72
CA VAL A 27 -0.80 -16.18 1.33
C VAL A 27 -0.11 -17.54 1.09
N VAL A 28 0.70 -17.98 2.04
CA VAL A 28 1.39 -19.29 2.00
C VAL A 28 0.40 -20.45 2.10
N GLU A 29 -0.55 -20.36 3.02
CA GLU A 29 -1.51 -21.43 3.29
C GLU A 29 -2.67 -21.51 2.30
N ASP A 30 -2.86 -20.51 1.41
CA ASP A 30 -3.98 -20.52 0.46
C ASP A 30 -3.81 -21.65 -0.57
N PRO A 31 -4.63 -22.72 -0.49
CA PRO A 31 -4.49 -23.88 -1.37
C PRO A 31 -5.03 -23.61 -2.77
N SER A 32 -5.72 -22.47 -2.99
CA SER A 32 -6.49 -22.20 -4.20
C SER A 32 -5.61 -21.86 -5.41
N TYR A 33 -4.33 -21.57 -5.19
CA TYR A 33 -3.47 -20.99 -6.20
C TYR A 33 -2.30 -21.88 -6.65
N ASP A 34 -2.07 -23.04 -6.04
CA ASP A 34 -1.07 -24.04 -6.47
C ASP A 34 0.30 -23.43 -6.85
N GLY A 35 0.79 -22.49 -6.03
CA GLY A 35 2.05 -21.77 -6.27
C GLY A 35 1.96 -20.58 -7.24
N ALA A 36 0.85 -20.41 -7.97
CA ALA A 36 0.64 -19.27 -8.86
C ALA A 36 0.58 -17.93 -8.10
N GLN A 37 0.28 -17.94 -6.80
CA GLN A 37 0.32 -16.73 -5.97
C GLN A 37 1.71 -16.09 -5.93
N TRP A 38 2.78 -16.86 -6.10
CA TRP A 38 4.16 -16.34 -6.12
C TRP A 38 4.48 -15.63 -7.45
N LYS A 39 3.75 -15.95 -8.52
CA LYS A 39 3.89 -15.32 -9.83
C LYS A 39 2.89 -14.20 -10.06
N ILE A 40 1.69 -14.29 -9.45
CA ILE A 40 0.57 -13.39 -9.72
C ILE A 40 0.24 -12.55 -8.49
N ARG A 41 0.70 -11.28 -8.51
CA ARG A 41 0.54 -10.31 -7.42
C ARG A 41 -0.90 -10.15 -6.91
N ARG A 42 -1.88 -10.23 -7.80
CA ARG A 42 -3.30 -10.09 -7.43
C ARG A 42 -3.75 -11.21 -6.48
N LEU A 43 -3.19 -12.41 -6.60
CA LEU A 43 -3.59 -13.57 -5.79
C LEU A 43 -3.05 -13.49 -4.36
N GLN A 44 -1.95 -12.75 -4.15
CA GLN A 44 -1.41 -12.48 -2.80
C GLN A 44 -2.25 -11.44 -2.05
N ARG A 45 -2.91 -10.52 -2.78
CA ARG A 45 -3.53 -9.34 -2.19
C ARG A 45 -4.64 -9.66 -1.21
N ASP A 46 -5.59 -10.48 -1.64
CA ASP A 46 -6.81 -10.69 -0.86
C ASP A 46 -6.55 -11.49 0.42
N PRO A 47 -5.77 -12.58 0.41
CA PRO A 47 -5.35 -13.28 1.63
C PRO A 47 -4.55 -12.39 2.58
N PHE A 48 -3.66 -11.55 2.04
CA PHE A 48 -2.86 -10.64 2.85
C PHE A 48 -3.72 -9.56 3.52
N LEU A 49 -4.58 -8.88 2.76
CA LEU A 49 -5.51 -7.88 3.30
C LEU A 49 -6.48 -8.49 4.33
N HIS A 50 -6.88 -9.74 4.13
CA HIS A 50 -7.69 -10.47 5.08
C HIS A 50 -6.92 -10.71 6.39
N GLY A 51 -5.64 -11.08 6.33
CA GLY A 51 -4.79 -11.16 7.52
C GLY A 51 -4.71 -9.83 8.27
N LEU A 52 -4.45 -8.74 7.54
CA LEU A 52 -4.42 -7.39 8.14
C LEU A 52 -5.73 -7.05 8.85
N ARG A 53 -6.88 -7.30 8.22
CA ARG A 53 -8.20 -7.02 8.82
C ARG A 53 -8.45 -7.80 10.11
N HIS A 54 -7.97 -9.04 10.20
CA HIS A 54 -8.23 -9.90 11.37
C HIS A 54 -7.27 -9.64 12.52
N THR A 55 -6.03 -9.24 12.22
CA THR A 55 -5.00 -9.05 13.24
C THR A 55 -4.90 -7.60 13.73
N LEU A 56 -5.12 -6.61 12.86
CA LEU A 56 -5.10 -5.22 13.29
C LEU A 56 -6.31 -4.90 14.18
N PRO A 57 -6.14 -4.04 15.20
CA PRO A 57 -7.25 -3.59 16.01
C PRO A 57 -8.26 -2.79 15.17
N GLU A 58 -9.51 -2.75 15.64
CA GLU A 58 -10.58 -1.96 15.00
C GLU A 58 -10.31 -0.45 15.06
N ASN A 59 -9.43 -0.02 15.97
CA ASN A 59 -9.00 1.36 16.09
C ASN A 59 -7.47 1.45 16.06
N LEU A 60 -6.94 2.26 15.16
CA LEU A 60 -5.52 2.60 15.03
C LEU A 60 -5.33 4.05 15.50
N GLY A 61 -5.15 4.23 16.81
CA GLY A 61 -5.22 5.56 17.42
C GLY A 61 -6.63 6.14 17.26
N THR A 62 -6.77 7.25 16.53
CA THR A 62 -8.07 7.88 16.25
C THR A 62 -8.74 7.37 14.98
N PHE A 63 -8.07 6.50 14.21
CA PHE A 63 -8.61 5.93 12.98
C PHE A 63 -9.45 4.70 13.31
N ALA A 64 -10.76 4.76 13.10
CA ALA A 64 -11.68 3.65 13.29
C ALA A 64 -11.92 2.92 11.97
N LEU A 65 -11.98 1.59 12.02
CA LEU A 65 -12.22 0.75 10.85
C LEU A 65 -13.59 1.05 10.22
N ASP A 66 -13.61 1.23 8.90
CA ASP A 66 -14.83 1.27 8.11
C ASP A 66 -15.16 -0.14 7.58
N ALA A 67 -16.07 -0.82 8.27
CA ALA A 67 -16.43 -2.19 7.96
C ALA A 67 -17.21 -2.34 6.63
N ASP A 68 -17.92 -1.30 6.19
CA ASP A 68 -18.73 -1.33 4.98
C ASP A 68 -17.85 -1.35 3.72
N LEU A 69 -16.70 -0.66 3.77
CA LEU A 69 -15.73 -0.66 2.69
C LEU A 69 -14.97 -1.99 2.57
N TYR A 70 -14.88 -2.77 3.65
CA TYR A 70 -14.23 -4.08 3.60
C TYR A 70 -14.98 -5.07 2.69
N GLN A 71 -16.31 -5.00 2.64
CA GLN A 71 -17.12 -5.80 1.71
C GLN A 71 -16.79 -5.53 0.24
N GLN A 72 -16.17 -4.38 -0.06
CA GLN A 72 -15.71 -3.99 -1.38
C GLN A 72 -14.23 -4.36 -1.60
N ASN A 73 -13.67 -5.24 -0.77
CA ASN A 73 -12.24 -5.59 -0.72
C ASN A 73 -11.34 -4.37 -0.48
N ARG A 74 -11.78 -3.41 0.33
CA ARG A 74 -10.99 -2.22 0.70
C ARG A 74 -10.85 -2.16 2.22
N LEU A 75 -9.62 -2.23 2.70
CA LEU A 75 -9.32 -1.99 4.11
C LEU A 75 -9.07 -0.50 4.32
N VAL A 76 -10.01 0.16 4.98
CA VAL A 76 -10.00 1.61 5.20
C VAL A 76 -10.33 1.91 6.65
N TYR A 77 -9.55 2.79 7.27
CA TYR A 77 -9.86 3.36 8.57
C TYR A 77 -10.11 4.86 8.42
N ARG A 78 -11.08 5.42 9.15
CA ARG A 78 -11.46 6.83 9.10
C ARG A 78 -11.22 7.48 10.45
N SER A 79 -10.61 8.67 10.44
CA SER A 79 -10.47 9.53 11.61
C SER A 79 -11.27 10.81 11.40
N GLN A 80 -12.28 11.01 12.24
CA GLN A 80 -13.02 12.28 12.32
C GLN A 80 -12.16 13.39 12.90
N ILE A 81 -11.21 13.05 13.78
CA ILE A 81 -10.34 14.01 14.47
C ILE A 81 -9.36 14.66 13.49
N HIS A 82 -8.81 13.87 12.56
CA HIS A 82 -7.89 14.37 11.54
C HIS A 82 -8.58 14.74 10.23
N GLU A 83 -9.89 14.53 10.13
CA GLU A 83 -10.63 14.60 8.86
C GLU A 83 -9.85 13.83 7.78
N ALA A 84 -9.44 12.60 8.08
CA ALA A 84 -8.60 11.79 7.20
C ALA A 84 -9.04 10.32 7.11
N GLU A 85 -8.73 9.68 5.99
CA GLU A 85 -8.93 8.25 5.75
C GLU A 85 -7.59 7.56 5.45
N LEU A 86 -7.29 6.51 6.22
CA LEU A 86 -6.15 5.62 6.06
C LEU A 86 -6.56 4.42 5.21
N ILE A 87 -6.06 4.35 3.98
CA ILE A 87 -6.44 3.35 2.98
C ILE A 87 -5.25 2.41 2.78
N PHE A 88 -5.47 1.11 2.99
CA PHE A 88 -4.43 0.11 2.76
C PHE A 88 -4.28 -0.19 1.26
N ARG A 89 -3.06 -0.04 0.76
CA ARG A 89 -2.70 -0.23 -0.64
C ARG A 89 -1.42 -1.06 -0.73
N ARG A 90 -1.39 -1.98 -1.69
CA ARG A 90 -0.13 -2.66 -2.04
C ARG A 90 0.76 -1.68 -2.81
N ARG A 91 2.09 -1.71 -2.64
CA ARG A 91 3.06 -0.83 -3.33
C ARG A 91 2.73 -0.60 -4.81
N GLY A 92 2.67 -1.66 -5.63
CA GLY A 92 2.40 -1.54 -7.07
C GLY A 92 0.98 -1.05 -7.46
N SER A 93 0.05 -0.92 -6.51
CA SER A 93 -1.30 -0.43 -6.81
C SER A 93 -1.43 1.09 -6.86
N LEU A 94 -0.42 1.83 -6.38
CA LEU A 94 -0.41 3.30 -6.43
C LEU A 94 0.00 3.86 -7.79
N ASP A 95 0.75 3.09 -8.58
CA ASP A 95 1.28 3.51 -9.88
C ASP A 95 0.55 2.90 -11.08
N ALA A 96 -0.45 2.05 -10.85
CA ALA A 96 -1.28 1.43 -11.91
C ALA A 96 -2.01 2.45 -12.82
N TYR A 97 -2.10 3.71 -12.39
CA TYR A 97 -2.60 4.83 -13.21
C TYR A 97 -1.51 5.75 -13.76
N LYS A 98 -0.27 5.65 -13.26
CA LYS A 98 0.89 6.36 -13.84
C LYS A 98 1.36 5.66 -15.12
N SER A 99 1.29 4.33 -15.20
CA SER A 99 1.77 3.55 -16.36
C SER A 99 0.89 3.63 -17.62
N LYS A 100 -0.27 4.29 -17.57
CA LYS A 100 -0.96 4.78 -18.79
C LYS A 100 -0.34 6.08 -19.35
N ARG A 101 0.98 6.23 -19.16
CA ARG A 101 1.88 7.25 -19.75
C ARG A 101 2.79 6.61 -20.81
N GLU A 102 2.32 5.62 -21.54
CA GLU A 102 2.87 5.48 -22.88
C GLU A 102 2.31 6.65 -23.68
N ASP A 103 3.12 7.71 -23.78
CA ASP A 103 2.97 8.77 -24.76
C ASP A 103 3.05 8.11 -26.14
N THR A 104 1.94 7.57 -26.62
CA THR A 104 1.77 7.34 -28.05
C THR A 104 1.81 8.72 -28.70
N ALA A 105 2.97 9.07 -29.23
CA ALA A 105 3.19 10.29 -29.97
C ALA A 105 2.11 10.45 -31.04
N SER A 106 1.22 11.41 -30.85
CA SER A 106 0.51 12.04 -31.96
C SER A 106 0.20 13.47 -31.58
N ALA A 107 1.08 14.36 -32.04
CA ALA A 107 1.04 15.81 -31.89
C ALA A 107 -0.13 16.48 -32.66
N LEU A 108 -1.32 15.90 -32.63
CA LEU A 108 -2.52 16.40 -33.31
C LEU A 108 -3.64 16.79 -32.35
N PHE A 109 -3.55 16.42 -31.07
CA PHE A 109 -4.51 16.82 -30.05
C PHE A 109 -3.77 17.37 -28.83
N PRO A 110 -4.04 18.62 -28.39
CA PRO A 110 -3.45 19.14 -27.18
C PRO A 110 -3.84 18.21 -26.02
N THR A 111 -2.85 17.82 -25.21
CA THR A 111 -3.08 17.05 -24.00
C THR A 111 -4.10 17.82 -23.16
N PRO A 112 -5.30 17.28 -22.91
CA PRO A 112 -6.30 18.02 -22.15
C PRO A 112 -5.72 18.29 -20.76
N GLU A 113 -5.65 19.57 -20.38
CA GLU A 113 -5.42 19.94 -18.98
C GLU A 113 -6.49 19.22 -18.17
N ARG A 114 -6.05 18.21 -17.39
CA ARG A 114 -6.95 17.53 -16.47
C ARG A 114 -7.31 18.52 -15.37
N VAL A 115 -8.41 19.24 -15.58
CA VAL A 115 -9.10 19.94 -14.52
C VAL A 115 -9.72 18.87 -13.65
N PHE A 116 -9.07 18.61 -12.51
CA PHE A 116 -9.60 17.67 -11.53
C PHE A 116 -10.90 18.27 -11.00
N PRO A 117 -12.05 17.58 -11.15
CA PRO A 117 -13.27 18.07 -10.55
C PRO A 117 -13.08 18.15 -9.03
N PRO A 118 -13.62 19.18 -8.36
CA PRO A 118 -13.68 19.19 -6.90
C PRO A 118 -14.36 17.90 -6.43
N ARG A 119 -13.73 17.26 -5.45
CA ARG A 119 -14.05 15.90 -5.01
C ARG A 119 -15.55 15.77 -4.67
N PRO A 120 -16.27 14.74 -5.13
CA PRO A 120 -17.67 14.56 -4.77
C PRO A 120 -17.87 14.15 -3.30
N ASP A 121 -16.82 13.69 -2.61
CA ASP A 121 -16.78 13.46 -1.15
C ASP A 121 -15.62 14.25 -0.51
N THR A 122 -15.84 15.52 -0.18
CA THR A 122 -14.80 16.46 0.29
C THR A 122 -14.33 16.28 1.74
N GLN A 123 -14.93 15.39 2.53
CA GLN A 123 -14.74 15.45 4.00
C GLN A 123 -13.41 14.89 4.52
N PHE A 124 -12.76 13.90 3.86
CA PHE A 124 -11.60 13.20 4.45
C PHE A 124 -10.35 13.21 3.60
N ARG A 125 -9.26 13.80 4.06
CA ARG A 125 -7.93 13.73 3.45
C ARG A 125 -7.46 12.27 3.30
N GLN A 126 -6.93 11.89 2.12
CA GLN A 126 -6.49 10.52 1.88
C GLN A 126 -5.05 10.28 2.36
N ILE A 127 -4.86 9.15 3.05
CA ILE A 127 -3.57 8.64 3.51
C ILE A 127 -3.45 7.21 2.98
N ALA A 128 -2.34 6.89 2.32
CA ALA A 128 -2.02 5.51 1.95
C ALA A 128 -1.25 4.84 3.08
N CYS A 129 -1.76 3.72 3.59
CA CYS A 129 -0.94 2.72 4.26
C CYS A 129 -0.46 1.73 3.20
N ILE A 130 0.78 1.93 2.77
CA ILE A 130 1.44 1.13 1.76
C ILE A 130 2.04 -0.09 2.43
N TRP A 131 1.79 -1.25 1.85
CA TRP A 131 2.38 -2.51 2.28
C TRP A 131 2.93 -3.28 1.07
N ASP A 132 3.88 -4.18 1.34
CA ASP A 132 4.31 -5.21 0.41
C ASP A 132 4.77 -6.45 1.18
N LEU A 133 5.09 -7.53 0.46
CA LEU A 133 5.79 -8.65 1.05
C LEU A 133 7.25 -8.27 1.36
N PRO A 134 7.83 -8.76 2.47
CA PRO A 134 9.26 -8.64 2.73
C PRO A 134 10.02 -9.58 1.79
N ALA A 135 11.35 -9.50 1.77
CA ALA A 135 12.15 -10.54 1.14
C ALA A 135 11.84 -11.91 1.76
N LEU A 136 11.67 -12.93 0.93
CA LEU A 136 11.32 -14.29 1.34
C LEU A 136 12.49 -15.25 1.10
N ASP A 137 12.54 -16.34 1.89
CA ASP A 137 13.46 -17.46 1.66
C ASP A 137 12.83 -18.53 0.75
N GLU A 138 13.58 -19.60 0.49
CA GLU A 138 13.13 -20.74 -0.34
C GLU A 138 11.86 -21.44 0.21
N ASP A 139 11.58 -21.28 1.51
CA ASP A 139 10.39 -21.80 2.18
C ASP A 139 9.23 -20.78 2.20
N HIS A 140 9.37 -19.63 1.53
CA HIS A 140 8.47 -18.48 1.55
C HIS A 140 8.27 -17.86 2.95
N LYS A 141 9.30 -17.93 3.80
CA LYS A 141 9.32 -17.25 5.11
C LYS A 141 9.98 -15.89 4.98
N ALA A 142 9.49 -14.92 5.74
CA ALA A 142 10.06 -13.58 5.77
C ALA A 142 11.50 -13.56 6.32
N ILE A 143 12.43 -12.99 5.56
CA ILE A 143 13.85 -12.76 5.95
C ILE A 143 14.03 -11.38 6.61
N GLY A 144 13.03 -10.51 6.58
CA GLY A 144 13.11 -9.16 7.13
C GLY A 144 11.75 -8.60 7.58
N PRO A 145 11.74 -7.36 8.10
CA PRO A 145 10.51 -6.71 8.52
C PRO A 145 9.60 -6.43 7.33
N PHE A 146 8.29 -6.48 7.55
CA PHE A 146 7.29 -6.10 6.58
C PHE A 146 7.40 -4.60 6.26
N PRO A 147 7.53 -4.22 4.98
CA PRO A 147 7.69 -2.84 4.57
C PRO A 147 6.34 -2.10 4.60
N PHE A 148 5.94 -1.62 5.79
CA PHE A 148 4.80 -0.72 5.93
C PHE A 148 5.25 0.74 5.84
N ARG A 149 4.57 1.53 5.00
CA ARG A 149 4.84 2.96 4.81
C ARG A 149 3.56 3.76 4.81
N ILE A 150 3.55 4.87 5.53
CA ILE A 150 2.47 5.85 5.50
C ILE A 150 2.85 6.96 4.54
N GLN A 151 1.99 7.23 3.56
CA GLN A 151 2.09 8.40 2.68
C GLN A 151 0.82 9.24 2.78
N VAL A 152 0.98 10.53 3.05
CA VAL A 152 -0.13 11.46 3.20
C VAL A 152 -0.27 12.26 1.91
N ALA A 153 -1.41 12.13 1.22
CA ALA A 153 -1.67 12.90 0.00
C ALA A 153 -1.78 14.39 0.32
N LYS A 154 -1.37 15.27 -0.60
CA LYS A 154 -1.59 16.72 -0.51
C LYS A 154 -3.08 17.01 -0.32
N GLN A 155 -3.37 18.18 0.23
CA GLN A 155 -4.76 18.61 0.36
C GLN A 155 -5.42 18.68 -1.01
N ASN A 156 -6.67 18.22 -1.11
CA ASN A 156 -7.47 18.17 -2.33
C ASN A 156 -6.93 17.25 -3.44
N THR A 157 -6.08 16.27 -3.11
CA THR A 157 -5.61 15.26 -4.07
C THR A 157 -6.06 13.86 -3.68
N LEU A 158 -6.14 12.98 -4.67
CA LEU A 158 -6.42 11.55 -4.48
C LEU A 158 -5.11 10.75 -4.41
N LEU A 159 -5.14 9.57 -3.79
CA LEU A 159 -3.99 8.67 -3.72
C LEU A 159 -3.41 8.35 -5.10
N ASP A 160 -4.30 8.07 -6.06
CA ASP A 160 -3.92 7.65 -7.42
C ASP A 160 -3.28 8.80 -8.23
N GLN A 161 -3.30 10.04 -7.73
CA GLN A 161 -2.61 11.19 -8.34
C GLN A 161 -1.13 11.26 -7.94
N GLY A 162 -0.70 10.48 -6.93
CA GLY A 162 0.70 10.44 -6.49
C GLY A 162 1.23 11.78 -5.96
N GLN A 163 0.36 12.71 -5.58
CA GLN A 163 0.74 14.01 -5.04
C GLN A 163 0.83 13.94 -3.51
N TRP A 164 2.04 13.72 -2.99
CA TRP A 164 2.29 13.50 -1.57
C TRP A 164 2.74 14.78 -0.85
N GLU A 165 2.26 15.00 0.39
CA GLU A 165 2.78 16.01 1.31
C GLU A 165 4.01 15.48 2.06
N GLY A 166 4.03 14.18 2.35
CA GLY A 166 5.12 13.50 3.02
C GLY A 166 4.70 12.12 3.51
N GLY A 167 5.58 11.47 4.28
CA GLY A 167 5.34 10.13 4.76
C GLY A 167 6.41 9.64 5.72
N PHE A 168 6.18 8.46 6.30
CA PHE A 168 7.09 7.81 7.23
C PHE A 168 6.93 6.28 7.16
N ALA A 169 7.98 5.54 7.52
CA ALA A 169 7.91 4.09 7.62
C ALA A 169 7.36 3.67 9.00
N LEU A 170 6.62 2.55 9.03
CA LEU A 170 6.13 1.89 10.24
C LEU A 170 7.02 0.68 10.53
N LEU A 171 8.10 0.92 11.25
CA LEU A 171 9.06 -0.11 11.65
C LEU A 171 9.20 -0.13 13.17
N PRO A 172 9.29 -1.31 13.80
CA PRO A 172 9.63 -1.40 15.20
C PRO A 172 11.13 -1.11 15.37
N GLU A 173 11.46 0.13 15.74
CA GLU A 173 12.80 0.66 16.04
C GLU A 173 13.84 0.63 14.89
N PRO A 174 14.90 1.47 14.93
CA PRO A 174 15.70 1.79 13.75
C PRO A 174 16.78 0.74 13.50
N GLY A 175 16.38 -0.46 13.08
CA GLY A 175 17.25 -1.45 12.46
C GLY A 175 17.39 -1.15 10.98
N ILE A 176 18.42 -0.37 10.61
CA ILE A 176 18.97 -0.14 9.26
C ILE A 176 17.91 -0.12 8.16
N MET A 177 17.42 1.07 7.81
CA MET A 177 16.67 1.26 6.57
C MET A 177 17.24 2.40 5.72
N PRO A 178 17.17 2.24 4.39
CA PRO A 178 17.45 3.30 3.43
C PRO A 178 16.62 4.54 3.76
N THR A 179 17.23 5.71 3.73
CA THR A 179 16.51 6.98 3.99
C THR A 179 15.38 7.19 2.97
N SER A 180 14.48 8.14 3.20
CA SER A 180 13.41 8.49 2.24
C SER A 180 13.90 8.85 0.82
N ALA A 181 15.20 9.03 0.62
CA ALA A 181 15.88 9.20 -0.67
C ALA A 181 16.30 7.87 -1.34
N GLU A 182 16.29 6.76 -0.62
CA GLU A 182 16.77 5.44 -1.06
C GLU A 182 15.62 4.43 -1.23
N PHE A 183 14.41 4.72 -0.72
CA PHE A 183 13.20 3.96 -1.06
C PHE A 183 12.60 4.51 -2.35
N ASP A 184 13.09 3.99 -3.48
CA ASP A 184 12.54 4.26 -4.79
C ASP A 184 11.21 3.50 -4.95
N MET A 185 10.11 4.22 -5.19
CA MET A 185 8.82 3.59 -5.51
C MET A 185 8.87 2.83 -6.83
N ASP A 186 9.80 3.20 -7.70
CA ASP A 186 10.06 2.58 -8.98
C ASP A 186 11.15 1.47 -8.88
N SER A 187 11.68 1.20 -7.67
CA SER A 187 12.62 0.08 -7.48
C SER A 187 11.95 -1.26 -7.75
N PRO A 188 12.67 -2.22 -8.36
CA PRO A 188 12.20 -3.59 -8.51
C PRO A 188 11.79 -4.14 -7.16
N ASP A 189 10.63 -4.82 -7.13
CA ASP A 189 10.18 -5.49 -5.92
C ASP A 189 11.28 -6.45 -5.45
N TRP A 190 11.65 -6.39 -4.16
CA TRP A 190 12.78 -7.14 -3.57
C TRP A 190 12.64 -8.67 -3.63
N ASP A 191 11.50 -9.17 -4.12
CA ASP A 191 11.13 -10.59 -4.14
C ASP A 191 10.59 -11.00 -5.52
N VAL A 192 10.99 -10.31 -6.59
CA VAL A 192 10.70 -10.73 -7.96
C VAL A 192 12.01 -10.93 -8.67
N ASP A 193 12.54 -12.16 -8.56
CA ASP A 193 13.46 -12.65 -9.58
C ASP A 193 12.79 -12.49 -10.94
N GLY A 194 13.45 -11.70 -11.79
CA GLY A 194 13.17 -11.38 -13.18
C GLY A 194 11.83 -11.85 -13.77
N GLU A 195 11.00 -10.89 -14.15
CA GLU A 195 10.21 -11.04 -15.37
C GLU A 195 11.18 -11.22 -16.56
N GLU A 196 11.73 -12.41 -16.74
CA GLU A 196 12.21 -12.84 -18.05
C GLU A 196 11.00 -13.25 -18.87
N GLU A 197 10.60 -12.33 -19.74
CA GLU A 197 9.92 -12.52 -21.02
C GLU A 197 9.47 -13.96 -21.30
N ALA A 198 8.23 -14.27 -20.91
CA ALA A 198 7.45 -15.25 -21.65
C ALA A 198 6.92 -14.60 -22.93
N GLU A 199 7.82 -14.09 -23.78
CA GLU A 199 7.52 -13.86 -25.19
C GLU A 199 7.45 -15.22 -25.88
N GLY A 200 6.29 -15.49 -26.47
CA GLY A 200 5.97 -16.80 -27.00
C GLY A 200 6.85 -17.23 -28.16
N GLN A 201 7.11 -18.55 -28.21
CA GLN A 201 7.18 -19.37 -29.41
C GLN A 201 6.59 -20.75 -29.11
#